data_AF-A0A0B7GU31-F1
#
_entry.id   AF-A0A0B7GU31-F1
#
_cell.length_a   1.000
_cell.length_b   1.000
_cell.length_c   1.000
_cell.angle_alpha   90.00
_cell.angle_beta   90.00
_cell.angle_gamma   90.00
#
_symmetry.space_group_name_H-M   'P 1'
#
loop_
_entity.id
_entity.type
_entity.pdbx_description
1 polymer ?
#
loop_
_entity_poly.entity_id
_entity_poly.type
_entity_poly.pdbx_seq_one_letter_code
_entity_poly.pdbx_strand_id
1 'polypeptide(L)'
;MDKNTAAAIIHSSLFKSFVQLGIDRAAFISAWLRAHAVPHTVVDISGNKNIIVRYDSSAYNPIFKTKILVGHYDRAEGTQGANDNSAACMQLMLFAEHLVHVQDFHNIKIIFTEGEEKGAKGIRNQGAYALGTGLRKLRMDNEEIYVFDCCGRGDTLILSESGIYGRDSDKTQGLQAFHERCIGYAQRACPNRFLSLLTPYSDNAGFIAAGITAQVFTVLPAVEAGILLKNIPVPKSGRAQEPRRFFSFQKKSKTAAEELTDLVIKNKKPDPDSPLAALIPKTWQLMHTEKDAIDSLTPEAFLLMFRFLRFLETVKEP
;
A
#
# COMPACT_ATOMS: atom_id res chain seq x y z
N MET A 1 -15.69 -13.86 5.83
CA MET A 1 -15.10 -13.46 7.12
C MET A 1 -16.08 -12.56 7.85
N ASP A 2 -16.27 -12.77 9.16
CA ASP A 2 -17.05 -11.89 10.05
C ASP A 2 -16.14 -11.17 11.06
N LYS A 3 -16.72 -10.28 11.89
CA LYS A 3 -15.97 -9.43 12.82
C LYS A 3 -15.26 -10.23 13.90
N ASN A 4 -15.86 -11.32 14.37
CA ASN A 4 -15.26 -12.18 15.39
C ASN A 4 -14.05 -12.93 14.83
N THR A 5 -14.15 -13.42 13.59
CA THR A 5 -13.04 -14.05 12.87
C THR A 5 -11.89 -13.06 12.68
N ALA A 6 -12.19 -11.82 12.26
CA ALA A 6 -11.20 -10.77 12.10
C ALA A 6 -10.49 -10.44 13.44
N ALA A 7 -11.25 -10.31 14.53
CA ALA A 7 -10.68 -10.10 15.86
C ALA A 7 -9.82 -11.29 16.31
N ALA A 8 -10.24 -12.52 16.03
CA ALA A 8 -9.47 -13.72 16.33
C ALA A 8 -8.13 -13.77 15.58
N ILE A 9 -8.09 -13.33 14.31
CA ILE A 9 -6.85 -13.18 13.55
C ILE A 9 -5.93 -12.15 14.23
N ILE A 10 -6.47 -10.99 14.59
CA ILE A 10 -5.71 -9.89 15.23
C ILE A 10 -5.03 -10.36 16.53
N HIS A 11 -5.75 -11.12 17.36
CA HIS A 11 -5.25 -11.58 18.66
C HIS A 11 -4.64 -12.98 18.65
N SER A 12 -4.49 -13.58 17.47
CA SER A 12 -3.93 -14.93 17.29
C SER A 12 -2.47 -15.02 17.76
N SER A 13 -2.06 -16.22 18.17
CA SER A 13 -0.65 -16.52 18.45
C SER A 13 0.24 -16.31 17.22
N LEU A 14 -0.29 -16.59 16.04
CA LEU A 14 0.38 -16.38 14.76
C LEU A 14 0.78 -14.91 14.59
N PHE A 15 -0.19 -13.99 14.72
CA PHE A 15 0.09 -12.58 14.47
C PHE A 15 0.94 -11.95 15.58
N LYS A 16 0.70 -12.34 16.84
CA LYS A 16 1.56 -11.95 17.98
C LYS A 16 3.02 -12.37 17.78
N SER A 17 3.25 -13.56 17.22
CA SER A 17 4.60 -14.02 16.88
C SER A 17 5.19 -13.17 15.75
N PHE A 18 4.42 -12.89 14.69
CA PHE A 18 4.89 -12.13 13.54
C PHE A 18 5.33 -10.70 13.89
N VAL A 19 4.67 -10.05 14.85
CA VAL A 19 5.03 -8.68 15.28
C VAL A 19 6.09 -8.65 16.39
N GLN A 20 6.55 -9.79 16.89
CA GLN A 20 7.56 -9.84 17.95
C GLN A 20 8.85 -9.13 17.51
N LEU A 21 9.48 -8.38 18.42
CA LEU A 21 10.77 -7.74 18.15
C LEU A 21 11.86 -8.77 17.85
N GLY A 22 12.74 -8.47 16.90
CA GLY A 22 13.85 -9.34 16.50
C GLY A 22 13.49 -10.56 15.67
N ILE A 23 12.21 -10.77 15.32
CA ILE A 23 11.83 -11.90 14.45
C ILE A 23 12.37 -11.71 13.03
N ASP A 24 12.89 -12.79 12.42
CA ASP A 24 13.17 -12.83 10.99
C ASP A 24 11.84 -12.93 10.24
N ARG A 25 11.33 -11.77 9.81
CA ARG A 25 10.03 -11.62 9.16
C ARG A 25 9.99 -12.30 7.80
N ALA A 26 11.09 -12.30 7.05
CA ALA A 26 11.17 -12.98 5.76
C ALA A 26 11.07 -14.51 5.96
N ALA A 27 11.85 -15.04 6.90
CA ALA A 27 11.80 -16.46 7.24
C ALA A 27 10.43 -16.86 7.80
N PHE A 28 9.81 -16.01 8.61
CA PHE A 28 8.46 -16.25 9.15
C PHE A 28 7.42 -16.39 8.04
N ILE A 29 7.35 -15.42 7.12
CA ILE A 29 6.41 -15.44 6.00
C ILE A 29 6.65 -16.70 5.15
N SER A 30 7.90 -17.00 4.77
CA SER A 30 8.23 -18.19 3.98
C SER A 30 7.88 -19.50 4.70
N ALA A 31 8.11 -19.59 6.01
CA ALA A 31 7.75 -20.77 6.79
C ALA A 31 6.23 -20.98 6.82
N TRP A 32 5.47 -19.91 7.03
CA TRP A 32 4.01 -19.95 6.99
C TRP A 32 3.48 -20.33 5.61
N LEU A 33 3.98 -19.70 4.54
CA LEU A 33 3.58 -20.03 3.16
C LEU A 33 3.86 -21.50 2.82
N ARG A 34 5.02 -22.04 3.22
CA ARG A 34 5.32 -23.48 3.05
C ARG A 34 4.32 -24.36 3.80
N ALA A 35 4.01 -24.02 5.05
CA ALA A 35 3.09 -24.80 5.88
C ALA A 35 1.66 -24.87 5.30
N HIS A 36 1.26 -23.87 4.50
CA HIS A 36 -0.05 -23.80 3.85
C HIS A 36 0.02 -24.14 2.36
N ALA A 37 1.10 -24.79 1.91
CA ALA A 37 1.32 -25.18 0.51
C ALA A 37 1.19 -24.02 -0.50
N VAL A 38 1.49 -22.79 -0.09
CA VAL A 38 1.48 -21.62 -0.97
C VAL A 38 2.80 -21.53 -1.74
N PRO A 39 2.78 -21.61 -3.09
CA PRO A 39 3.99 -21.63 -3.90
C PRO A 39 4.67 -20.25 -3.89
N HIS A 40 5.93 -20.21 -3.46
CA HIS A 40 6.69 -18.98 -3.39
C HIS A 40 8.18 -19.18 -3.59
N THR A 41 8.87 -18.09 -3.90
CA THR A 41 10.32 -18.01 -4.04
C THR A 41 10.83 -16.78 -3.31
N VAL A 42 12.02 -16.87 -2.74
CA VAL A 42 12.72 -15.71 -2.18
C VAL A 42 13.76 -15.26 -3.19
N VAL A 43 13.68 -14.01 -3.62
CA VAL A 43 14.57 -13.43 -4.63
C VAL A 43 15.30 -12.24 -4.02
N ASP A 44 16.63 -12.30 -4.02
CA ASP A 44 17.47 -11.17 -3.67
C ASP A 44 17.60 -10.23 -4.87
N ILE A 45 17.16 -8.98 -4.70
CA ILE A 45 17.28 -7.93 -5.69
C ILE A 45 17.97 -6.73 -5.04
N SER A 46 19.23 -6.51 -5.44
CA SER A 46 20.07 -5.41 -4.92
C SER A 46 20.23 -5.44 -3.39
N GLY A 47 20.34 -6.63 -2.79
CA GLY A 47 20.51 -6.81 -1.35
C GLY A 47 19.22 -6.70 -0.54
N ASN A 48 18.04 -6.70 -1.21
CA ASN A 48 16.73 -6.80 -0.57
C ASN A 48 16.08 -8.13 -0.96
N LYS A 49 15.68 -8.92 0.03
CA LYS A 49 15.04 -10.22 -0.12
C LYS A 49 13.54 -10.02 -0.29
N ASN A 50 13.04 -10.24 -1.50
CA ASN A 50 11.62 -10.15 -1.81
C ASN A 50 11.02 -11.57 -1.86
N ILE A 51 9.84 -11.76 -1.28
CA ILE A 51 9.13 -13.05 -1.34
C ILE A 51 8.07 -12.95 -2.43
N ILE A 52 8.22 -13.73 -3.49
CA ILE A 52 7.33 -13.72 -4.65
C ILE A 52 6.47 -14.98 -4.61
N VAL A 53 5.16 -14.79 -4.44
CA VAL A 53 4.14 -15.82 -4.55
C VAL A 53 3.63 -15.86 -5.99
N ARG A 54 3.77 -17.03 -6.62
CA ARG A 54 3.34 -17.29 -8.00
C ARG A 54 2.79 -18.70 -8.10
N TYR A 55 1.62 -18.83 -8.70
CA TYR A 55 0.88 -20.07 -8.81
C TYR A 55 1.21 -20.81 -10.12
N ASP A 56 0.59 -21.97 -10.32
CA ASP A 56 0.70 -22.72 -11.57
C ASP A 56 0.12 -21.95 -12.77
N SER A 57 0.53 -22.33 -13.98
CA SER A 57 0.12 -21.62 -15.20
C SER A 57 -1.39 -21.58 -15.41
N SER A 58 -2.15 -22.55 -14.87
CA SER A 58 -3.62 -22.57 -14.90
C SER A 58 -4.27 -21.40 -14.16
N ALA A 59 -3.55 -20.78 -13.21
CA ALA A 59 -4.01 -19.59 -12.49
C ALA A 59 -3.94 -18.30 -13.32
N TYR A 60 -3.37 -18.36 -14.53
CA TYR A 60 -3.11 -17.21 -15.39
C TYR A 60 -3.70 -17.41 -16.79
N ASN A 61 -4.43 -16.40 -17.25
CA ASN A 61 -4.92 -16.31 -18.62
C ASN A 61 -4.27 -15.09 -19.30
N PRO A 62 -3.53 -15.28 -20.42
CA PRO A 62 -2.76 -14.22 -21.06
C PRO A 62 -3.61 -13.12 -21.72
N ILE A 63 -4.92 -13.32 -21.85
CA ILE A 63 -5.85 -12.29 -22.35
C ILE A 63 -6.08 -11.19 -21.31
N PHE A 64 -5.82 -11.45 -20.03
CA PHE A 64 -6.05 -10.50 -18.95
C PHE A 64 -4.73 -10.06 -18.32
N LYS A 65 -4.67 -8.81 -17.86
CA LYS A 65 -3.56 -8.28 -17.07
C LYS A 65 -3.33 -9.09 -15.81
N THR A 66 -2.05 -9.25 -15.47
CA THR A 66 -1.66 -9.75 -14.16
C THR A 66 -1.72 -8.62 -13.14
N LYS A 67 -2.36 -8.89 -12.01
CA LYS A 67 -2.41 -8.03 -10.83
C LYS A 67 -1.29 -8.46 -9.89
N ILE A 68 -0.37 -7.56 -9.57
CA ILE A 68 0.66 -7.80 -8.56
C ILE A 68 0.23 -7.09 -7.28
N LEU A 69 -0.05 -7.86 -6.23
CA LEU A 69 -0.37 -7.33 -4.91
C LEU A 69 0.92 -7.23 -4.10
N VAL A 70 1.18 -6.08 -3.49
CA VAL A 70 2.44 -5.78 -2.80
C VAL A 70 2.16 -5.32 -1.38
N GLY A 71 2.93 -5.82 -0.42
CA GLY A 71 3.00 -5.27 0.93
C GLY A 71 4.41 -5.45 1.48
N HIS A 72 5.02 -4.39 2.01
CA HIS A 72 6.35 -4.49 2.58
C HIS A 72 6.32 -5.19 3.93
N TYR A 73 7.29 -6.08 4.14
CA TYR A 73 7.42 -6.78 5.40
C TYR A 73 8.49 -6.16 6.30
N ASP A 74 9.38 -5.29 5.83
CA ASP A 74 10.22 -4.53 6.75
C ASP A 74 9.40 -3.53 7.57
N ARG A 75 9.98 -3.05 8.67
CA ARG A 75 9.36 -2.11 9.60
C ARG A 75 10.41 -1.21 10.22
N ALA A 76 9.99 -0.05 10.72
CA ALA A 76 10.81 0.78 11.59
C ALA A 76 11.37 0.01 12.81
N GLU A 77 12.64 0.28 13.10
CA GLU A 77 13.39 -0.34 14.19
C GLU A 77 12.71 -0.12 15.55
N GLY A 78 12.70 -1.16 16.39
CA GLY A 78 12.15 -1.08 17.75
C GLY A 78 10.63 -1.05 17.85
N THR A 79 9.89 -1.07 16.74
CA THR A 79 8.42 -1.03 16.75
C THR A 79 7.81 -2.40 16.41
N GLN A 80 6.54 -2.62 16.76
CA GLN A 80 5.81 -3.78 16.25
C GLN A 80 5.53 -3.64 14.75
N GLY A 81 5.32 -2.41 14.27
CA GLY A 81 4.89 -2.15 12.90
C GLY A 81 3.54 -2.83 12.62
N ALA A 82 2.63 -2.82 13.60
CA ALA A 82 1.46 -3.67 13.57
C ALA A 82 0.53 -3.30 12.41
N ASN A 83 0.25 -2.01 12.25
CA ASN A 83 -0.45 -1.47 11.09
C ASN A 83 0.52 -1.23 9.93
N ASP A 84 1.76 -0.79 10.21
CA ASP A 84 2.81 -0.43 9.26
C ASP A 84 4.00 -1.41 9.31
N ASN A 85 4.01 -2.51 8.56
CA ASN A 85 2.95 -2.95 7.65
C ASN A 85 2.57 -4.42 7.85
N SER A 86 2.61 -4.87 9.11
CA SER A 86 2.35 -6.26 9.47
C SER A 86 0.91 -6.69 9.19
N ALA A 87 -0.05 -5.79 9.31
CA ALA A 87 -1.46 -6.05 9.02
C ALA A 87 -1.67 -6.39 7.53
N ALA A 88 -1.12 -5.61 6.60
CA ALA A 88 -1.24 -5.91 5.17
C ALA A 88 -0.53 -7.22 4.83
N CYS A 89 0.66 -7.47 5.41
CA CYS A 89 1.35 -8.74 5.25
C CYS A 89 0.47 -9.94 5.68
N MET A 90 -0.14 -9.86 6.86
CA MET A 90 -1.04 -10.92 7.36
C MET A 90 -2.25 -11.11 6.45
N GLN A 91 -2.89 -10.02 6.00
CA GLN A 91 -4.03 -10.07 5.09
C GLN A 91 -3.65 -10.71 3.75
N LEU A 92 -2.48 -10.38 3.20
CA LEU A 92 -1.97 -10.95 1.96
C LEU A 92 -1.54 -12.42 2.12
N MET A 93 -0.98 -12.82 3.26
CA MET A 93 -0.68 -14.23 3.55
C MET A 93 -1.94 -15.08 3.53
N LEU A 94 -2.98 -14.68 4.27
CA LEU A 94 -4.27 -15.38 4.31
C LEU A 94 -4.95 -15.40 2.92
N PHE A 95 -4.81 -14.31 2.17
CA PHE A 95 -5.32 -14.27 0.81
C PHE A 95 -4.53 -15.18 -0.15
N ALA A 96 -3.21 -15.30 0.04
CA ALA A 96 -2.37 -16.19 -0.74
C ALA A 96 -2.76 -17.66 -0.54
N GLU A 97 -3.03 -18.07 0.70
CA GLU A 97 -3.60 -19.38 1.00
C GLU A 97 -4.96 -19.58 0.32
N HIS A 98 -5.86 -18.60 0.41
CA HIS A 98 -7.15 -18.67 -0.26
C HIS A 98 -7.00 -18.91 -1.78
N LEU A 99 -6.06 -18.23 -2.45
CA LEU A 99 -5.83 -18.36 -3.89
C LEU A 99 -5.39 -19.76 -4.32
N VAL A 100 -4.75 -20.56 -3.44
CA VAL A 100 -4.41 -21.97 -3.72
C VAL A 100 -5.65 -22.81 -4.02
N HIS A 101 -6.81 -22.44 -3.45
CA HIS A 101 -8.05 -23.20 -3.56
C HIS A 101 -9.00 -22.71 -4.65
N VAL A 102 -8.66 -21.60 -5.33
CA VAL A 102 -9.48 -21.05 -6.41
C VAL A 102 -9.39 -21.98 -7.63
N GLN A 103 -10.56 -22.42 -8.13
CA GLN A 103 -10.64 -23.37 -9.24
C GLN A 103 -10.54 -22.70 -10.62
N ASP A 104 -10.85 -21.39 -10.69
CA ASP A 104 -10.70 -20.59 -11.91
C ASP A 104 -9.36 -19.84 -11.92
N PHE A 105 -8.95 -19.32 -13.07
CA PHE A 105 -7.79 -18.43 -13.14
C PHE A 105 -8.07 -17.13 -12.39
N HIS A 106 -7.06 -16.50 -11.80
CA HIS A 106 -7.24 -15.23 -11.06
C HIS A 106 -6.26 -14.14 -11.51
N ASN A 107 -5.21 -14.49 -12.26
CA ASN A 107 -4.18 -13.55 -12.73
C ASN A 107 -3.58 -12.70 -11.59
N ILE A 108 -3.23 -13.34 -10.46
CA ILE A 108 -2.65 -12.65 -9.29
C ILE A 108 -1.27 -13.20 -8.98
N LYS A 109 -0.34 -12.29 -8.68
CA LYS A 109 0.92 -12.55 -8.00
C LYS A 109 0.91 -11.73 -6.70
N ILE A 110 1.59 -12.21 -5.67
CA ILE A 110 1.77 -11.45 -4.42
C ILE A 110 3.28 -11.29 -4.19
N ILE A 111 3.71 -10.10 -3.83
CA ILE A 111 5.11 -9.82 -3.49
C ILE A 111 5.17 -9.19 -2.11
N PHE A 112 5.91 -9.82 -1.21
CA PHE A 112 6.32 -9.19 0.04
C PHE A 112 7.68 -8.54 -0.16
N THR A 113 7.72 -7.21 -0.08
CA THR A 113 8.91 -6.39 -0.36
C THR A 113 9.73 -6.14 0.89
N GLU A 114 11.04 -5.99 0.70
CA GLU A 114 11.97 -5.53 1.76
C GLU A 114 12.57 -4.18 1.37
N GLY A 115 12.72 -3.31 2.37
CA GLY A 115 13.46 -2.06 2.25
C GLY A 115 12.57 -0.88 1.85
N GLU A 116 11.28 -0.92 2.15
CA GLU A 116 10.39 0.24 2.03
C GLU A 116 10.90 1.37 2.93
N GLU A 117 11.24 1.04 4.17
CA GLU A 117 11.61 2.00 5.23
C GLU A 117 12.94 2.71 4.96
N LYS A 118 13.75 2.12 4.05
CA LYS A 118 15.00 2.73 3.55
C LYS A 118 14.73 3.89 2.59
N GLY A 119 13.51 3.99 2.03
CA GLY A 119 13.07 5.02 1.10
C GLY A 119 13.14 6.44 1.66
N ALA A 120 13.04 6.61 2.98
CA ALA A 120 13.23 7.89 3.65
C ALA A 120 14.60 8.53 3.37
N LYS A 121 15.63 7.72 3.06
CA LYS A 121 16.99 8.16 2.70
C LYS A 121 17.17 8.43 1.20
N GLY A 122 16.10 8.28 0.41
CA GLY A 122 16.09 8.53 -1.02
C GLY A 122 15.45 7.37 -1.80
N ILE A 123 14.72 7.72 -2.86
CA ILE A 123 13.87 6.77 -3.60
C ILE A 123 14.62 5.58 -4.21
N ARG A 124 15.90 5.76 -4.58
CA ARG A 124 16.73 4.69 -5.14
C ARG A 124 17.13 3.62 -4.13
N ASN A 125 17.01 3.93 -2.84
CA ASN A 125 17.30 3.00 -1.75
C ASN A 125 16.07 2.17 -1.35
N GLN A 126 14.88 2.54 -1.84
CA GLN A 126 13.66 1.77 -1.60
C GLN A 126 13.70 0.45 -2.40
N GLY A 127 13.37 -0.67 -1.76
CA GLY A 127 13.39 -1.98 -2.41
C GLY A 127 12.53 -2.06 -3.68
N ALA A 128 11.35 -1.42 -3.66
CA ALA A 128 10.45 -1.37 -4.80
C ALA A 128 11.06 -0.70 -6.06
N TYR A 129 12.02 0.23 -5.93
CA TYR A 129 12.68 0.82 -7.09
C TYR A 129 13.54 -0.20 -7.84
N ALA A 130 14.32 -1.00 -7.11
CA ALA A 130 15.14 -2.05 -7.69
C ALA A 130 14.27 -3.16 -8.28
N LEU A 131 13.23 -3.57 -7.57
CA LEU A 131 12.24 -4.55 -8.05
C LEU A 131 11.53 -4.05 -9.32
N GLY A 132 11.01 -2.82 -9.33
CA GLY A 132 10.36 -2.21 -10.49
C GLY A 132 11.28 -2.12 -11.70
N THR A 133 12.55 -1.79 -11.50
CA THR A 133 13.56 -1.80 -12.57
C THR A 133 13.77 -3.21 -13.14
N GLY A 134 13.76 -4.23 -12.29
CA GLY A 134 13.81 -5.64 -12.68
C GLY A 134 12.59 -6.06 -13.51
N LEU A 135 11.38 -5.76 -13.03
CA LEU A 135 10.12 -6.04 -13.72
C LEU A 135 10.08 -5.42 -15.13
N ARG A 136 10.52 -4.16 -15.25
CA ARG A 136 10.60 -3.48 -16.54
C ARG A 136 11.57 -4.16 -17.50
N LYS A 137 12.74 -4.60 -17.01
CA LYS A 137 13.72 -5.36 -17.83
C LYS A 137 13.15 -6.69 -18.33
N LEU A 138 12.25 -7.30 -17.55
CA LEU A 138 11.51 -8.51 -17.91
C LEU A 138 10.27 -8.24 -18.79
N ARG A 139 10.02 -6.99 -19.19
CA ARG A 139 8.84 -6.55 -19.96
C ARG A 139 7.51 -6.86 -19.26
N MET A 140 7.53 -6.76 -17.94
CA MET A 140 6.35 -6.90 -17.07
C MET A 140 5.76 -5.52 -16.72
N ASP A 141 6.05 -4.50 -17.51
CA ASP A 141 5.64 -3.11 -17.33
C ASP A 141 4.18 -2.82 -17.73
N ASN A 142 3.48 -3.82 -18.28
CA ASN A 142 2.03 -3.80 -18.50
C ASN A 142 1.22 -4.41 -17.33
N GLU A 143 1.88 -4.95 -16.30
CA GLU A 143 1.21 -5.46 -15.10
C GLU A 143 0.75 -4.32 -14.18
N GLU A 144 -0.33 -4.55 -13.44
CA GLU A 144 -0.91 -3.57 -12.52
C GLU A 144 -0.44 -3.84 -11.09
N ILE A 145 0.23 -2.87 -10.48
CA ILE A 145 0.75 -3.01 -9.11
C ILE A 145 -0.21 -2.37 -8.10
N TYR A 146 -0.71 -3.19 -7.19
CA TYR A 146 -1.57 -2.80 -6.08
C TYR A 146 -0.73 -2.86 -4.80
N VAL A 147 -0.37 -1.70 -4.26
CA VAL A 147 0.42 -1.59 -3.03
C VAL A 147 -0.52 -1.43 -1.85
N PHE A 148 -0.39 -2.29 -0.84
CA PHE A 148 -1.18 -2.27 0.38
C PHE A 148 -0.29 -1.84 1.54
N ASP A 149 -0.68 -0.74 2.19
CA ASP A 149 0.08 -0.12 3.26
C ASP A 149 -0.86 0.44 4.33
N CYS A 150 -0.55 0.19 5.61
CA CYS A 150 -1.36 0.65 6.74
C CYS A 150 -2.82 0.19 6.66
N CYS A 151 -3.05 -1.07 6.28
CA CYS A 151 -4.38 -1.63 5.98
C CYS A 151 -5.10 -2.26 7.19
N GLY A 152 -4.65 -2.01 8.41
CA GLY A 152 -5.08 -2.71 9.63
C GLY A 152 -5.93 -1.88 10.60
N ARG A 153 -6.15 -0.59 10.35
CA ARG A 153 -6.91 0.30 11.26
C ARG A 153 -7.92 1.16 10.51
N GLY A 154 -9.20 1.03 10.86
CA GLY A 154 -10.30 1.81 10.30
C GLY A 154 -11.37 0.98 9.61
N ASP A 155 -12.18 1.66 8.79
CA ASP A 155 -13.37 1.10 8.12
C ASP A 155 -13.60 1.66 6.71
N THR A 156 -12.70 2.53 6.22
CA THR A 156 -12.78 3.19 4.92
C THR A 156 -11.51 2.92 4.12
N LEU A 157 -11.67 2.41 2.90
CA LEU A 157 -10.58 2.12 1.97
C LEU A 157 -10.15 3.42 1.30
N ILE A 158 -8.87 3.72 1.33
CA ILE A 158 -8.33 4.95 0.78
C ILE A 158 -7.47 4.62 -0.43
N LEU A 159 -7.82 5.20 -1.57
CA LEU A 159 -7.04 5.14 -2.79
C LEU A 159 -6.15 6.37 -2.84
N SER A 160 -4.84 6.15 -2.81
CA SER A 160 -3.87 7.25 -2.81
C SER A 160 -3.90 8.04 -4.12
N GLU A 161 -3.99 9.35 -4.01
CA GLU A 161 -3.77 10.30 -5.11
C GLU A 161 -2.31 10.76 -5.19
N SER A 162 -1.44 10.39 -4.25
CA SER A 162 -0.06 10.91 -4.17
C SER A 162 0.80 10.51 -5.37
N GLY A 163 0.48 9.40 -6.02
CA GLY A 163 1.13 8.96 -7.26
C GLY A 163 0.86 9.87 -8.47
N ILE A 164 -0.27 10.59 -8.48
CA ILE A 164 -0.71 11.48 -9.58
C ILE A 164 -0.63 12.97 -9.21
N TYR A 165 -0.65 13.30 -7.92
CA TYR A 165 -0.71 14.66 -7.44
C TYR A 165 0.52 15.49 -7.85
N GLY A 166 0.27 16.67 -8.40
CA GLY A 166 1.30 17.62 -8.81
C GLY A 166 2.15 17.17 -9.99
N ARG A 167 1.76 16.08 -10.68
CA ARG A 167 2.45 15.56 -11.86
C ARG A 167 1.76 16.00 -13.15
N ASP A 168 2.56 16.05 -14.20
CA ASP A 168 2.11 16.34 -15.55
C ASP A 168 1.16 15.23 -16.04
N SER A 169 -0.08 15.59 -16.36
CA SER A 169 -1.13 14.65 -16.77
C SER A 169 -0.71 13.83 -17.97
N ASP A 170 0.02 14.42 -18.92
CA ASP A 170 0.45 13.73 -20.14
C ASP A 170 1.46 12.62 -19.85
N LYS A 171 2.22 12.75 -18.75
CA LYS A 171 3.20 11.75 -18.29
C LYS A 171 2.60 10.74 -17.33
N THR A 172 1.37 10.95 -16.86
CA THR A 172 0.70 10.09 -15.88
C THR A 172 -0.62 9.50 -16.36
N GLN A 173 -0.94 9.59 -17.66
CA GLN A 173 -2.23 9.10 -18.20
C GLN A 173 -2.52 7.64 -17.81
N GLY A 174 -1.52 6.74 -17.94
CA GLY A 174 -1.68 5.34 -17.55
C GLY A 174 -1.95 5.15 -16.05
N LEU A 175 -1.34 5.98 -15.20
CA LEU A 175 -1.55 5.95 -13.76
C LEU A 175 -2.92 6.52 -13.37
N GLN A 176 -3.38 7.58 -14.03
CA GLN A 176 -4.72 8.14 -13.85
C GLN A 176 -5.79 7.14 -14.27
N ALA A 177 -5.65 6.53 -15.45
CA ALA A 177 -6.58 5.48 -15.90
C ALA A 177 -6.60 4.28 -14.95
N PHE A 178 -5.45 3.89 -14.38
CA PHE A 178 -5.40 2.83 -13.39
C PHE A 178 -6.07 3.23 -12.07
N HIS A 179 -5.86 4.46 -11.59
CA HIS A 179 -6.54 5.00 -10.43
C HIS A 179 -8.06 4.99 -10.60
N GLU A 180 -8.56 5.43 -11.76
CA GLU A 180 -10.00 5.43 -12.09
C GLU A 180 -10.59 4.01 -12.12
N ARG A 181 -9.87 3.03 -12.70
CA ARG A 181 -10.29 1.61 -12.61
C ARG A 181 -10.37 1.14 -11.17
N CYS A 182 -9.37 1.49 -10.35
CA CYS A 182 -9.35 1.14 -8.94
C CYS A 182 -10.51 1.76 -8.16
N ILE A 183 -10.94 2.99 -8.49
CA ILE A 183 -12.17 3.60 -7.95
C ILE A 183 -13.37 2.71 -8.29
N GLY A 184 -13.50 2.29 -9.55
CA GLY A 184 -14.56 1.37 -9.98
C GLY A 184 -14.55 0.04 -9.22
N TYR A 185 -13.37 -0.51 -8.95
CA TYR A 185 -13.21 -1.73 -8.15
C TYR A 185 -13.61 -1.52 -6.70
N ALA A 186 -13.17 -0.43 -6.07
CA ALA A 186 -13.52 -0.09 -4.70
C ALA A 186 -15.03 0.13 -4.52
N GLN A 187 -15.67 0.83 -5.47
CA GLN A 187 -17.12 1.04 -5.47
C GLN A 187 -17.91 -0.27 -5.50
N ARG A 188 -17.43 -1.27 -6.25
CA ARG A 188 -18.08 -2.59 -6.34
C ARG A 188 -17.80 -3.47 -5.12
N ALA A 189 -16.57 -3.45 -4.61
CA ALA A 189 -16.17 -4.28 -3.48
C ALA A 189 -16.70 -3.76 -2.13
N CYS A 190 -16.69 -2.44 -1.96
CA CYS A 190 -16.90 -1.76 -0.69
C CYS A 190 -17.75 -0.49 -0.90
N PRO A 191 -19.00 -0.61 -1.37
CA PRO A 191 -19.83 0.55 -1.68
C PRO A 191 -19.97 1.47 -0.48
N ASN A 192 -19.80 2.77 -0.72
CA ASN A 192 -19.85 3.85 0.27
C ASN A 192 -18.80 3.76 1.41
N ARG A 193 -17.77 2.91 1.25
CA ARG A 193 -16.66 2.75 2.22
C ARG A 193 -15.30 2.90 1.56
N PHE A 194 -15.19 3.84 0.63
CA PHE A 194 -13.91 4.23 0.07
C PHE A 194 -13.87 5.73 -0.23
N LEU A 195 -12.66 6.28 -0.28
CA LEU A 195 -12.36 7.65 -0.69
C LEU A 195 -11.05 7.67 -1.50
N SER A 196 -10.90 8.66 -2.38
CA SER A 196 -9.62 9.04 -2.97
C SER A 196 -9.12 10.32 -2.30
N LEU A 197 -7.86 10.31 -1.84
CA LEU A 197 -7.19 11.48 -1.24
C LEU A 197 -5.67 11.27 -1.19
N LEU A 198 -4.91 12.32 -0.87
CA LEU A 198 -3.45 12.19 -0.70
C LEU A 198 -3.11 11.37 0.54
N THR A 199 -2.16 10.46 0.38
CA THR A 199 -1.61 9.61 1.45
C THR A 199 -0.09 9.79 1.54
N PRO A 200 0.55 9.30 2.59
CA PRO A 200 1.97 8.96 2.53
C PRO A 200 2.33 8.18 1.26
N TYR A 201 3.51 8.45 0.72
CA TYR A 201 4.12 7.53 -0.25
C TYR A 201 4.46 6.20 0.44
N SER A 202 4.40 5.14 -0.36
CA SER A 202 4.80 3.78 0.00
C SER A 202 5.71 3.25 -1.12
N ASP A 203 5.78 1.92 -1.29
CA ASP A 203 6.49 1.26 -2.39
C ASP A 203 6.10 1.75 -3.79
N ASN A 204 4.90 2.32 -3.94
CA ASN A 204 4.45 2.91 -5.21
C ASN A 204 5.39 4.01 -5.72
N ALA A 205 6.05 4.75 -4.82
CA ALA A 205 7.01 5.77 -5.23
C ALA A 205 8.16 5.14 -6.03
N GLY A 206 8.69 4.01 -5.55
CA GLY A 206 9.79 3.27 -6.18
C GLY A 206 9.36 2.67 -7.52
N PHE A 207 8.19 2.04 -7.56
CA PHE A 207 7.63 1.51 -8.80
C PHE A 207 7.41 2.59 -9.86
N ILE A 208 6.79 3.71 -9.50
CA ILE A 208 6.55 4.79 -10.46
C ILE A 208 7.86 5.43 -10.91
N ALA A 209 8.84 5.60 -10.01
CA ALA A 209 10.17 6.08 -10.39
C ALA A 209 10.90 5.12 -11.34
N ALA A 210 10.60 3.81 -11.31
CA ALA A 210 11.10 2.82 -12.26
C ALA A 210 10.32 2.78 -13.60
N GLY A 211 9.23 3.55 -13.70
CA GLY A 211 8.35 3.60 -14.88
C GLY A 211 7.22 2.56 -14.86
N ILE A 212 6.88 2.01 -13.69
CA ILE A 212 5.80 1.04 -13.50
C ILE A 212 4.59 1.72 -12.86
N THR A 213 3.40 1.44 -13.39
CA THR A 213 2.13 1.95 -12.84
C THR A 213 1.80 1.24 -11.52
N ALA A 214 1.61 2.00 -10.43
CA ALA A 214 1.32 1.46 -9.11
C ALA A 214 0.34 2.33 -8.32
N GLN A 215 -0.64 1.69 -7.68
CA GLN A 215 -1.69 2.32 -6.87
C GLN A 215 -1.57 1.88 -5.42
N VAL A 216 -1.55 2.83 -4.48
CA VAL A 216 -1.58 2.53 -3.03
C VAL A 216 -3.02 2.47 -2.54
N PHE A 217 -3.26 1.48 -1.70
CA PHE A 217 -4.45 1.30 -0.88
C PHE A 217 -4.03 1.33 0.59
N THR A 218 -4.71 2.16 1.37
CA THR A 218 -4.59 2.20 2.83
C THR A 218 -5.97 2.16 3.47
N VAL A 219 -6.06 1.92 4.77
CA VAL A 219 -7.33 1.95 5.49
C VAL A 219 -7.27 3.03 6.57
N LEU A 220 -8.33 3.81 6.66
CA LEU A 220 -8.49 4.82 7.69
C LEU A 220 -9.87 4.71 8.36
N PRO A 221 -10.02 5.12 9.62
CA PRO A 221 -11.32 5.44 10.17
C PRO A 221 -11.99 6.54 9.34
N ALA A 222 -13.27 6.36 8.99
CA ALA A 222 -14.03 7.31 8.16
C ALA A 222 -13.95 8.77 8.64
N VAL A 223 -13.93 8.96 9.97
CA VAL A 223 -13.82 10.29 10.60
C VAL A 223 -12.46 10.93 10.29
N GLU A 224 -11.36 10.17 10.42
CA GLU A 224 -10.01 10.67 10.14
C GLU A 224 -9.86 11.03 8.65
N ALA A 225 -10.34 10.14 7.76
CA ALA A 225 -10.31 10.38 6.33
C ALA A 225 -11.16 11.60 5.92
N GLY A 226 -12.35 11.75 6.53
CA GLY A 226 -13.25 12.88 6.26
C GLY A 226 -12.71 14.22 6.76
N ILE A 227 -11.97 14.24 7.87
CA ILE A 227 -11.27 15.45 8.33
C ILE A 227 -10.20 15.84 7.30
N LEU A 228 -9.35 14.89 6.90
CA LEU A 228 -8.28 15.18 5.96
C LEU A 228 -8.82 15.66 4.60
N LEU A 229 -9.83 14.97 4.06
CA LEU A 229 -10.44 15.30 2.76
C LEU A 229 -10.96 16.74 2.70
N LYS A 230 -11.55 17.25 3.80
CA LYS A 230 -12.07 18.62 3.88
C LYS A 230 -10.97 19.69 3.90
N ASN A 231 -9.74 19.32 4.25
CA ASN A 231 -8.66 20.27 4.51
C ASN A 231 -7.49 20.15 3.53
N ILE A 232 -7.39 19.03 2.80
CA ILE A 232 -6.34 18.84 1.81
C ILE A 232 -6.70 19.52 0.49
N PRO A 233 -5.73 20.13 -0.23
CA PRO A 233 -6.02 20.72 -1.53
C PRO A 233 -6.58 19.67 -2.49
N VAL A 234 -7.75 19.97 -3.07
CA VAL A 234 -8.30 19.16 -4.15
C VAL A 234 -7.32 19.22 -5.33
N PRO A 235 -6.92 18.08 -5.93
CA PRO A 235 -6.16 18.09 -7.17
C PRO A 235 -6.95 18.91 -8.20
N LYS A 236 -6.35 19.97 -8.74
CA LYS A 236 -6.96 20.69 -9.87
C LYS A 236 -6.90 19.78 -11.10
N SER A 237 -7.90 18.91 -11.25
CA SER A 237 -8.09 18.14 -12.48
C SER A 237 -8.33 19.12 -13.63
N GLY A 238 -7.43 19.14 -14.62
CA GLY A 238 -7.81 19.52 -15.99
C GLY A 238 -7.64 20.96 -16.47
N ARG A 239 -6.82 21.83 -15.87
CA ARG A 239 -6.34 23.04 -16.60
C ARG A 239 -4.88 23.32 -16.29
N ALA A 240 -4.08 23.38 -17.36
CA ALA A 240 -2.69 23.80 -17.35
C ALA A 240 -2.48 25.00 -16.42
N GLN A 241 -1.61 24.84 -15.43
CA GLN A 241 -0.89 25.96 -14.86
C GLN A 241 0.60 25.73 -15.07
N GLU A 242 1.23 26.81 -15.48
CA GLU A 242 2.58 26.97 -16.00
C GLU A 242 3.66 26.09 -15.37
N PRO A 243 4.72 25.76 -16.14
CA PRO A 243 5.83 24.98 -15.65
C PRO A 243 6.37 25.62 -14.37
N ARG A 244 6.25 24.91 -13.24
CA ARG A 244 6.99 25.26 -12.02
C ARG A 244 8.47 25.16 -12.38
N ARG A 245 9.06 26.32 -12.69
CA ARG A 245 10.49 26.50 -12.92
C ARG A 245 11.26 25.77 -11.81
N PHE A 246 12.06 24.81 -12.23
CA PHE A 246 13.16 24.31 -11.42
C PHE A 246 14.08 25.48 -11.09
N PHE A 247 14.40 25.62 -9.79
CA PHE A 247 15.36 26.55 -9.18
C PHE A 247 15.01 28.06 -9.17
N SER A 248 14.43 28.51 -8.05
CA SER A 248 14.82 29.79 -7.44
C SER A 248 14.92 29.65 -5.92
N PHE A 249 16.10 29.94 -5.38
CA PHE A 249 16.38 30.02 -3.95
C PHE A 249 15.81 31.32 -3.35
N GLN A 250 14.49 31.40 -3.23
CA GLN A 250 13.84 32.36 -2.34
C GLN A 250 12.83 31.61 -1.47
N LYS A 251 13.09 31.58 -0.15
CA LYS A 251 12.17 31.07 0.88
C LYS A 251 10.88 31.90 0.84
N LYS A 252 9.92 31.56 -0.02
CA LYS A 252 8.52 31.91 0.21
C LYS A 252 8.03 31.04 1.38
N SER A 253 7.39 31.66 2.36
CA SER A 253 6.68 30.92 3.41
C SER A 253 5.65 30.01 2.75
N LYS A 254 5.67 28.72 3.05
CA LYS A 254 4.64 27.78 2.57
C LYS A 254 3.29 28.21 3.13
N THR A 255 2.25 28.06 2.31
CA THR A 255 0.87 28.13 2.83
C THR A 255 0.60 26.93 3.75
N ALA A 256 -0.35 27.07 4.68
CA ALA A 256 -0.75 25.97 5.56
C ALA A 256 -1.20 24.72 4.78
N ALA A 257 -1.80 24.92 3.60
CA ALA A 257 -2.25 23.85 2.73
C ALA A 257 -1.09 23.10 2.04
N GLU A 258 -0.05 23.82 1.61
CA GLU A 258 1.19 23.22 1.09
C GLU A 258 1.96 22.50 2.19
N GLU A 259 1.96 23.04 3.41
CA GLU A 259 2.57 22.40 4.57
C GLU A 259 1.84 21.11 4.93
N LEU A 260 0.51 21.12 5.03
CA LEU A 260 -0.29 19.92 5.26
C LEU A 260 -0.04 18.85 4.20
N THR A 261 -0.01 19.25 2.92
CA THR A 261 0.29 18.34 1.80
C THR A 261 1.67 17.70 1.96
N ASP A 262 2.68 18.50 2.31
CA ASP A 262 4.03 18.01 2.54
C ASP A 262 4.12 17.07 3.75
N LEU A 263 3.38 17.36 4.83
CA LEU A 263 3.33 16.52 6.02
C LEU A 263 2.72 15.14 5.69
N VAL A 264 1.60 15.14 4.95
CA VAL A 264 0.90 13.92 4.54
C VAL A 264 1.74 13.07 3.60
N ILE A 265 2.18 13.63 2.46
CA ILE A 265 2.87 12.86 1.41
C ILE A 265 4.20 12.29 1.92
N LYS A 266 4.91 13.02 2.79
CA LYS A 266 6.23 12.62 3.31
C LYS A 266 6.15 11.90 4.66
N ASN A 267 4.94 11.60 5.15
CA ASN A 267 4.71 11.02 6.47
C ASN A 267 5.47 11.75 7.61
N LYS A 268 5.56 13.07 7.53
CA LYS A 268 6.26 13.85 8.57
C LYS A 268 5.36 14.02 9.76
N LYS A 269 5.89 13.72 10.94
CA LYS A 269 5.18 13.97 12.19
C LYS A 269 4.98 15.48 12.36
N PRO A 270 3.74 15.95 12.52
CA PRO A 270 3.49 17.35 12.81
C PRO A 270 4.06 17.71 14.17
N ASP A 271 4.38 18.99 14.37
CA ASP A 271 4.55 19.53 15.71
C ASP A 271 3.24 19.31 16.50
N PRO A 272 3.27 18.70 17.70
CA PRO A 272 2.06 18.48 18.52
C PRO A 272 1.26 19.75 18.80
N ASP A 273 1.91 20.90 18.87
CA ASP A 273 1.27 22.19 19.13
C ASP A 273 0.75 22.87 17.84
N SER A 274 1.04 22.29 16.67
CA SER A 274 0.55 22.80 15.40
C SER A 274 -0.93 22.45 15.19
N PRO A 275 -1.76 23.39 14.70
CA PRO A 275 -3.14 23.07 14.32
C PRO A 275 -3.24 22.02 13.21
N LEU A 276 -2.16 21.81 12.43
CA LEU A 276 -2.11 20.77 11.40
C LEU A 276 -2.09 19.35 11.99
N ALA A 277 -1.66 19.19 13.25
CA ALA A 277 -1.66 17.89 13.92
C ALA A 277 -3.06 17.28 14.06
N ALA A 278 -4.09 18.12 14.22
CA ALA A 278 -5.48 17.68 14.28
C ALA A 278 -6.05 17.28 12.90
N LEU A 279 -5.40 17.70 11.81
CA LEU A 279 -5.85 17.43 10.44
C LEU A 279 -5.26 16.13 9.87
N ILE A 280 -4.10 15.72 10.37
CA ILE A 280 -3.42 14.49 9.93
C ILE A 280 -4.06 13.30 10.64
N PRO A 281 -4.46 12.23 9.92
CA PRO A 281 -5.02 11.02 10.52
C PRO A 281 -4.17 10.50 11.68
N LYS A 282 -4.81 10.26 12.82
CA LYS A 282 -4.12 9.72 14.00
C LYS A 282 -3.46 8.40 13.65
N THR A 283 -4.12 7.58 12.83
CA THR A 283 -3.61 6.32 12.29
C THR A 283 -2.20 6.47 11.70
N TRP A 284 -1.97 7.50 10.87
CA TRP A 284 -0.67 7.75 10.28
C TRP A 284 0.34 8.37 11.26
N GLN A 285 -0.13 9.13 12.25
CA GLN A 285 0.74 9.61 13.32
C GLN A 285 1.31 8.46 14.17
N LEU A 286 0.66 7.30 14.24
CA LEU A 286 1.17 6.12 14.97
C LEU A 286 2.34 5.41 14.27
N MET A 287 2.45 5.51 12.93
CA MET A 287 3.52 4.87 12.16
C MET A 287 4.90 5.14 12.77
N HIS A 288 5.77 4.13 12.78
CA HIS A 288 7.13 4.21 13.32
C HIS A 288 7.20 4.59 14.81
N THR A 289 6.12 4.37 15.55
CA THR A 289 6.10 4.54 17.01
C THR A 289 5.73 3.24 17.71
N GLU A 290 6.03 3.15 19.01
CA GLU A 290 5.63 2.04 19.88
C GLU A 290 4.10 1.84 19.95
N LYS A 291 3.34 2.88 19.59
CA LYS A 291 1.87 2.86 19.57
C LYS A 291 1.31 2.23 18.30
N ASP A 292 2.12 1.98 17.28
CA ASP A 292 1.75 1.11 16.17
C ASP A 292 1.86 -0.37 16.58
N ALA A 293 0.92 -0.76 17.44
CA ALA A 293 0.85 -2.06 18.10
C ALA A 293 -0.44 -2.81 17.74
N ILE A 294 -0.52 -4.10 18.05
CA ILE A 294 -1.70 -4.95 17.77
C ILE A 294 -3.01 -4.29 18.24
N ASP A 295 -3.00 -3.66 19.42
CA ASP A 295 -4.18 -3.02 20.01
C ASP A 295 -4.65 -1.77 19.25
N SER A 296 -3.84 -1.26 18.32
CA SER A 296 -4.23 -0.18 17.41
C SER A 296 -5.05 -0.68 16.21
N LEU A 297 -5.08 -1.98 15.95
CA LEU A 297 -5.76 -2.58 14.80
C LEU A 297 -7.26 -2.72 15.03
N THR A 298 -8.03 -2.72 13.95
CA THR A 298 -9.49 -2.88 14.01
C THR A 298 -9.95 -4.08 13.19
N PRO A 299 -10.88 -4.90 13.71
CA PRO A 299 -11.49 -5.99 12.95
C PRO A 299 -12.16 -5.52 11.64
N GLU A 300 -12.70 -4.30 11.63
CA GLU A 300 -13.32 -3.65 10.47
C GLU A 300 -12.36 -3.53 9.29
N ALA A 301 -11.08 -3.23 9.54
CA ALA A 301 -10.07 -3.09 8.50
C ALA A 301 -9.80 -4.43 7.82
N PHE A 302 -9.65 -5.50 8.60
CA PHE A 302 -9.47 -6.87 8.08
C PHE A 302 -10.68 -7.35 7.27
N LEU A 303 -11.90 -7.02 7.72
CA LEU A 303 -13.12 -7.31 6.97
C LEU A 303 -13.19 -6.58 5.64
N LEU A 304 -12.84 -5.29 5.65
CA LEU A 304 -12.82 -4.45 4.46
C LEU A 304 -11.81 -4.96 3.44
N MET A 305 -10.59 -5.25 3.92
CA MET A 305 -9.50 -5.80 3.11
C MET A 305 -9.83 -7.18 2.56
N PHE A 306 -10.42 -8.06 3.37
CA PHE A 306 -10.92 -9.35 2.89
C PHE A 306 -11.89 -9.17 1.71
N ARG A 307 -12.87 -8.28 1.82
CA ARG A 307 -13.85 -8.02 0.74
C ARG A 307 -13.18 -7.47 -0.51
N PHE A 308 -12.26 -6.53 -0.35
CA PHE A 308 -11.55 -5.92 -1.48
C PHE A 308 -10.65 -6.93 -2.21
N LEU A 309 -9.86 -7.71 -1.47
CA LEU A 309 -8.99 -8.76 -2.05
C LEU A 309 -9.81 -9.85 -2.75
N ARG A 310 -10.92 -10.32 -2.12
CA ARG A 310 -11.85 -11.26 -2.76
C ARG A 310 -12.50 -10.69 -4.02
N PHE A 311 -12.73 -9.38 -4.08
CA PHE A 311 -13.23 -8.75 -5.30
C PHE A 311 -12.14 -8.72 -6.39
N LEU A 312 -10.90 -8.34 -6.05
CA LEU A 312 -9.79 -8.32 -7.00
C LEU A 312 -9.54 -9.68 -7.65
N GLU A 313 -9.70 -10.79 -6.92
CA GLU A 313 -9.68 -12.17 -7.46
C GLU A 313 -10.59 -12.33 -8.69
N THR A 314 -11.76 -11.68 -8.69
CA THR A 314 -12.77 -11.78 -9.76
C THR A 314 -12.53 -10.82 -10.92
N VAL A 315 -11.64 -9.84 -10.76
CA VAL A 315 -11.38 -8.82 -11.79
C VAL A 315 -10.61 -9.44 -12.95
N LYS A 316 -11.19 -9.35 -14.15
CA LYS A 316 -10.61 -9.79 -15.43
C LYS A 316 -10.39 -8.56 -16.32
N GLU A 317 -9.35 -7.79 -16.03
CA GLU A 317 -8.98 -6.62 -16.84
C GLU A 317 -8.19 -7.09 -18.07
N PRO A 318 -8.60 -6.76 -19.31
CA PRO A 318 -7.86 -7.13 -20.52
C PRO A 318 -6.46 -6.52 -20.62
#